data_AF-A0A926ET62-F1
#
_entry.id   AF-A0A926ET62-F1
#
_cell.length_a   1.000
_cell.length_b   1.000
_cell.length_c   1.000
_cell.angle_alpha   90.00
_cell.angle_beta   90.00
_cell.angle_gamma   90.00
#
_symmetry.space_group_name_H-M   'P 1'
#
loop_
_entity.id
_entity.type
_entity.pdbx_description
1 polymer ?
#
loop_
_entity_poly.entity_id
_entity_poly.type
_entity_poly.pdbx_seq_one_letter_code
_entity_poly.pdbx_strand_id
1 'polypeptide(L)'
;MIKYLEESTNNVKSRRKFSKMMQIIVYLVIWSMSIIVFWIGGRLDAMGYSLAVFYLVLPITTFVISIFMGKDNSWANYKWLMLLFFGVMYMLALYATFSLANAIAFDKNNLPKVADMLPGILCSAAGLLTGTIINAIKTKKSH
;
A
#
# COMPACT_ATOMS: atom_id res chain seq x y z
N MET A 1 0.13 -40.04 -11.52
CA MET A 1 -1.02 -39.10 -11.46
C MET A 1 -1.01 -38.24 -10.21
N ILE A 2 -0.88 -38.82 -9.00
CA ILE A 2 -0.88 -38.06 -7.73
C ILE A 2 0.29 -37.05 -7.64
N LYS A 3 1.53 -37.46 -7.96
CA LYS A 3 2.69 -36.54 -8.00
C LYS A 3 2.49 -35.34 -8.93
N TYR A 4 1.88 -35.55 -10.11
CA TYR A 4 1.61 -34.49 -11.07
C TYR A 4 0.59 -33.49 -10.52
N LEU A 5 -0.46 -33.96 -9.84
CA LEU A 5 -1.45 -33.07 -9.19
C LEU A 5 -0.82 -32.28 -8.04
N GLU A 6 0.04 -32.91 -7.26
CA GLU A 6 0.74 -32.27 -6.15
C GLU A 6 1.73 -31.20 -6.66
N GLU A 7 2.51 -31.50 -7.69
CA GLU A 7 3.44 -30.58 -8.35
C GLU A 7 2.72 -29.41 -9.03
N SER A 8 1.62 -29.68 -9.73
CA SER A 8 0.75 -28.66 -10.33
C SER A 8 0.15 -27.72 -9.26
N THR A 9 -0.32 -28.29 -8.15
CA THR A 9 -0.91 -27.54 -7.04
C THR A 9 0.13 -26.65 -6.33
N ASN A 10 1.34 -27.18 -6.14
CA ASN A 10 2.43 -26.46 -5.49
C ASN A 10 2.91 -25.28 -6.35
N ASN A 11 3.01 -25.50 -7.67
CA ASN A 11 3.37 -24.45 -8.63
C ASN A 11 2.37 -23.28 -8.64
N VAL A 12 1.06 -23.54 -8.58
CA VAL A 12 0.04 -22.47 -8.54
C VAL A 12 0.08 -21.70 -7.21
N LYS A 13 0.26 -22.38 -6.07
CA LYS A 13 0.41 -21.72 -4.75
C LYS A 13 1.66 -20.84 -4.70
N SER A 14 2.78 -21.33 -5.23
CA SER A 14 4.05 -20.58 -5.31
C SER A 14 3.91 -19.31 -6.17
N ARG A 15 3.31 -19.43 -7.36
CA ARG A 15 3.02 -18.28 -8.25
C ARG A 15 2.15 -17.22 -7.57
N ARG A 16 1.11 -17.64 -6.83
CA ARG A 16 0.25 -16.71 -6.08
C ARG A 16 1.04 -16.00 -4.98
N LYS A 17 1.83 -16.72 -4.19
CA LYS A 17 2.68 -16.13 -3.14
C LYS A 17 3.69 -15.14 -3.72
N PHE A 18 4.29 -15.46 -4.87
CA PHE A 18 5.21 -14.58 -5.58
C PHE A 18 4.53 -13.29 -6.05
N SER A 19 3.34 -13.39 -6.64
CA SER A 19 2.55 -12.21 -7.06
C SER A 19 2.22 -11.28 -5.89
N LYS A 20 1.84 -11.84 -4.73
CA LYS A 20 1.61 -11.06 -3.51
C LYS A 20 2.84 -10.32 -3.03
N MET A 21 3.97 -11.03 -2.99
CA MET A 21 5.25 -10.44 -2.58
C MET A 21 5.66 -9.32 -3.52
N MET A 22 5.47 -9.52 -4.83
CA MET A 22 5.74 -8.51 -5.85
C MET A 22 4.89 -7.24 -5.65
N GLN A 23 3.60 -7.37 -5.32
CA GLN A 23 2.74 -6.21 -5.01
C GLN A 23 3.27 -5.39 -3.84
N ILE A 24 3.69 -6.06 -2.76
CA ILE A 24 4.27 -5.40 -1.58
C ILE A 24 5.59 -4.72 -1.95
N ILE A 25 6.46 -5.39 -2.71
CA ILE A 25 7.75 -4.84 -3.14
C ILE A 25 7.54 -3.58 -3.99
N VAL A 26 6.64 -3.62 -4.97
CA VAL A 26 6.32 -2.46 -5.82
C VAL A 26 5.85 -1.28 -4.97
N TYR A 27 4.96 -1.52 -4.01
CA TYR A 27 4.53 -0.47 -3.07
C TYR A 27 5.71 0.11 -2.29
N LEU A 28 6.57 -0.75 -1.71
CA LEU A 28 7.72 -0.33 -0.92
C LEU A 28 8.72 0.49 -1.73
N VAL A 29 8.93 0.14 -3.01
CA VAL A 29 9.79 0.90 -3.92
C VAL A 29 9.21 2.29 -4.19
N ILE A 30 7.91 2.40 -4.47
CA ILE A 30 7.29 3.71 -4.70
C ILE A 30 7.33 4.56 -3.42
N TRP A 31 7.05 3.93 -2.28
CA TRP A 31 7.07 4.57 -0.97
C TRP A 31 8.47 5.08 -0.61
N SER A 32 9.52 4.27 -0.79
CA SER A 32 10.90 4.68 -0.49
C SER A 32 11.40 5.74 -1.46
N MET A 33 11.10 5.61 -2.76
CA MET A 33 11.43 6.62 -3.77
C MET A 33 10.79 7.97 -3.44
N SER A 34 9.55 7.98 -2.96
CA SER A 34 8.88 9.20 -2.54
C SER A 34 9.69 9.92 -1.46
N ILE A 35 10.10 9.21 -0.41
CA ILE A 35 10.92 9.77 0.68
C ILE A 35 12.27 10.27 0.15
N ILE A 36 12.94 9.51 -0.71
CA ILE A 36 14.23 9.93 -1.29
C ILE A 36 14.10 11.23 -2.09
N VAL A 37 13.06 11.34 -2.94
CA VAL A 37 12.79 12.54 -3.73
C VAL A 37 12.57 13.76 -2.84
N PHE A 38 11.88 13.61 -1.71
CA PHE A 38 11.74 14.68 -0.72
C PHE A 38 13.09 15.20 -0.23
N TRP A 39 13.99 14.29 0.16
CA TRP A 39 15.28 14.64 0.75
C TRP A 39 16.26 15.25 -0.25
N ILE A 40 16.21 14.84 -1.53
CA ILE A 40 17.11 15.37 -2.57
C ILE A 40 16.67 16.76 -3.06
N GLY A 41 15.37 17.03 -3.14
CA GLY A 41 14.89 18.31 -3.70
C GLY A 41 13.53 18.77 -3.20
N GLY A 42 12.67 17.87 -2.71
CA GLY A 42 11.34 18.23 -2.22
C GLY A 42 11.33 19.15 -1.00
N ARG A 43 12.45 19.32 -0.26
CA ARG A 43 12.54 20.32 0.83
C ARG A 43 12.39 21.77 0.34
N LEU A 44 12.84 22.08 -0.88
CA LEU A 44 12.79 23.45 -1.44
C LEU A 44 11.38 23.84 -1.89
N ASP A 45 10.61 22.86 -2.38
CA ASP A 45 9.19 23.00 -2.76
C ASP A 45 8.33 21.98 -2.00
N ALA A 46 8.38 22.09 -0.66
CA ALA A 46 7.70 21.16 0.25
C ALA A 46 6.20 21.10 0.00
N MET A 47 5.59 22.22 -0.42
CA MET A 47 4.16 22.32 -0.69
C MET A 47 3.79 21.55 -1.95
N GLY A 48 4.45 21.79 -3.08
CA GLY A 48 4.20 21.08 -4.34
C GLY A 48 4.47 19.57 -4.21
N TYR A 49 5.57 19.21 -3.54
CA TYR A 49 5.89 17.81 -3.23
C TYR A 49 4.79 17.15 -2.38
N SER A 50 4.33 17.82 -1.31
CA SER A 50 3.31 17.27 -0.40
C SER A 50 2.04 16.91 -1.15
N LEU A 51 1.59 17.79 -2.03
CA LEU A 51 0.34 17.65 -2.76
C LEU A 51 0.45 16.52 -3.79
N ALA A 52 1.55 16.48 -4.53
CA ALA A 52 1.80 15.41 -5.48
C ALA A 52 1.90 14.03 -4.79
N VAL A 53 2.73 13.89 -3.76
CA VAL A 53 3.01 12.58 -3.17
C VAL A 53 1.88 12.09 -2.27
N PHE A 54 1.39 12.92 -1.35
CA PHE A 54 0.44 12.47 -0.34
C PHE A 54 -1.02 12.50 -0.80
N TYR A 55 -1.37 13.31 -1.81
CA TYR A 55 -2.73 13.34 -2.35
C TYR A 55 -2.89 12.57 -3.67
N LEU A 56 -1.82 12.40 -4.45
CA LEU A 56 -1.88 11.66 -5.72
C LEU A 56 -1.12 10.33 -5.62
N VAL A 57 0.20 10.36 -5.49
CA VAL A 57 1.03 9.15 -5.64
C VAL A 57 0.64 8.07 -4.64
N LEU A 58 0.75 8.33 -3.34
CA LEU A 58 0.49 7.34 -2.29
C LEU A 58 -0.98 6.88 -2.26
N PRO A 59 -2.00 7.76 -2.35
CA PRO A 59 -3.39 7.34 -2.42
C PRO A 59 -3.70 6.49 -3.65
N ILE A 60 -3.26 6.90 -4.84
CA ILE A 60 -3.52 6.16 -6.09
C ILE A 60 -2.85 4.80 -6.04
N THR A 61 -1.59 4.72 -5.60
CA THR A 61 -0.88 3.44 -5.53
C THR A 61 -1.51 2.51 -4.50
N THR A 62 -1.89 3.05 -3.34
CA THR A 62 -2.58 2.30 -2.29
C THR A 62 -3.94 1.78 -2.79
N PHE A 63 -4.69 2.62 -3.50
CA PHE A 63 -5.98 2.27 -4.08
C PHE A 63 -5.85 1.17 -5.15
N VAL A 64 -4.91 1.31 -6.08
CA VAL A 64 -4.69 0.32 -7.15
C VAL A 64 -4.27 -1.04 -6.56
N ILE A 65 -3.32 -1.06 -5.63
CA ILE A 65 -2.85 -2.30 -5.02
C ILE A 65 -3.95 -2.96 -4.18
N SER A 66 -4.73 -2.17 -3.44
CA SER A 66 -5.86 -2.69 -2.66
C SER A 66 -6.99 -3.26 -3.53
N ILE A 67 -7.23 -2.71 -4.74
CA ILE A 67 -8.13 -3.35 -5.73
C ILE A 67 -7.62 -4.74 -6.12
N PHE A 68 -6.33 -4.87 -6.44
CA PHE A 68 -5.75 -6.16 -6.82
C PHE A 68 -5.86 -7.18 -5.67
N MET A 69 -5.64 -6.74 -4.43
CA MET A 69 -5.83 -7.58 -3.24
C MET A 69 -7.30 -7.95 -3.00
N GLY A 70 -8.23 -7.02 -3.24
CA GLY A 70 -9.67 -7.27 -3.09
C GLY A 70 -10.19 -8.30 -4.10
N LYS A 71 -9.61 -8.29 -5.32
CA LYS A 71 -9.97 -9.20 -6.41
C LYS A 71 -9.46 -10.63 -6.23
N ASP A 72 -8.39 -10.82 -5.47
CA ASP A 72 -7.80 -12.14 -5.21
C ASP A 72 -8.33 -12.73 -3.89
N ASN A 73 -9.08 -13.83 -3.99
CA ASN A 73 -9.68 -14.50 -2.84
C ASN A 73 -8.64 -15.04 -1.84
N SER A 74 -7.40 -15.24 -2.27
CA SER A 74 -6.32 -15.72 -1.40
C SER A 74 -5.88 -14.68 -0.35
N TRP A 75 -6.32 -13.43 -0.45
CA TRP A 75 -6.03 -12.38 0.55
C TRP A 75 -7.05 -12.32 1.69
N ALA A 76 -8.17 -13.06 1.63
CA ALA A 76 -9.32 -12.91 2.54
C ALA A 76 -8.94 -12.73 4.04
N ASN A 77 -8.05 -13.58 4.56
CA ASN A 77 -7.65 -13.54 5.98
C ASN A 77 -6.68 -12.40 6.33
N TYR A 78 -6.01 -11.81 5.34
CA TYR A 78 -4.98 -10.77 5.54
C TYR A 78 -5.48 -9.37 5.18
N LYS A 79 -6.72 -9.22 4.69
CA LYS A 79 -7.28 -7.93 4.25
C LYS A 79 -7.24 -6.84 5.33
N TRP A 80 -7.67 -7.18 6.54
CA TRP A 80 -7.63 -6.29 7.70
C TRP A 80 -6.20 -5.89 8.09
N LEU A 81 -5.24 -6.80 7.98
CA LEU A 81 -3.84 -6.51 8.26
C LEU A 81 -3.25 -5.56 7.20
N MET A 82 -3.65 -5.70 5.93
CA MET A 82 -3.21 -4.81 4.85
C MET A 82 -3.76 -3.39 5.00
N LEU A 83 -4.99 -3.22 5.48
CA LEU A 83 -5.56 -1.90 5.81
C LEU A 83 -4.67 -1.15 6.82
N LEU A 84 -4.29 -1.83 7.90
CA LEU A 84 -3.39 -1.27 8.91
C LEU A 84 -2.00 -1.02 8.33
N PHE A 85 -1.46 -1.93 7.53
CA PHE A 85 -0.17 -1.76 6.88
C PHE A 85 -0.12 -0.48 6.05
N PHE A 86 -1.10 -0.25 5.17
CA PHE A 86 -1.13 0.97 4.34
C PHE A 86 -1.30 2.25 5.19
N GLY A 87 -2.09 2.19 6.27
CA GLY A 87 -2.19 3.28 7.24
C GLY A 87 -0.86 3.63 7.89
N VAL A 88 -0.16 2.63 8.42
CA VAL A 88 1.14 2.81 9.07
C VAL A 88 2.16 3.36 8.07
N MET A 89 2.19 2.82 6.85
CA MET A 89 3.11 3.28 5.81
C MET A 89 2.87 4.73 5.42
N TYR A 90 1.61 5.15 5.30
CA TYR A 90 1.29 6.56 5.02
C TYR A 90 1.75 7.48 6.17
N MET A 91 1.49 7.09 7.42
CA MET A 91 1.98 7.82 8.60
C MET A 91 3.50 7.91 8.64
N LEU A 92 4.20 6.80 8.34
CA LEU A 92 5.66 6.76 8.31
C LEU A 92 6.22 7.64 7.19
N ALA A 93 5.57 7.73 6.03
CA ALA A 93 5.98 8.66 4.98
C ALA A 93 5.86 10.11 5.42
N LEU A 94 4.73 10.50 6.04
CA LEU A 94 4.53 11.85 6.58
C LEU A 94 5.59 12.19 7.63
N TYR A 95 5.87 11.23 8.51
CA TYR A 95 6.88 11.40 9.54
C TYR A 95 8.29 11.55 8.93
N ALA A 96 8.70 10.63 8.06
CA ALA A 96 10.04 10.58 7.49
C ALA A 96 10.37 11.77 6.56
N THR A 97 9.34 12.50 6.11
CA THR A 97 9.49 13.70 5.28
C THR A 97 9.36 14.95 6.15
N PHE A 98 8.15 15.35 6.52
CA PHE A 98 7.91 16.61 7.19
C PHE A 98 8.31 16.61 8.66
N SER A 99 7.84 15.64 9.45
CA SER A 99 8.09 15.64 10.90
C SER A 99 9.57 15.49 11.22
N LEU A 100 10.28 14.65 10.48
CA LEU A 100 11.72 14.42 10.62
C LEU A 100 12.53 15.64 10.16
N ALA A 101 12.19 16.24 9.01
CA ALA A 101 12.85 17.48 8.58
C ALA A 101 12.63 18.63 9.57
N ASN A 102 11.42 18.73 10.15
CA ASN A 102 11.09 19.73 11.16
C ASN A 102 11.83 19.47 12.48
N ALA A 103 11.94 18.21 12.91
CA ALA A 103 12.68 17.83 14.10
C ALA A 103 14.17 18.18 13.99
N ILE A 104 14.78 17.93 12.83
CA ILE A 104 16.17 18.29 12.55
C ILE A 104 16.36 19.81 12.52
N ALA A 105 15.39 20.56 12.00
CA ALA A 105 15.51 22.01 11.86
C ALA A 105 15.28 22.79 13.18
N PHE A 106 14.45 22.29 14.09
CA PHE A 106 14.01 23.03 15.28
C PHE A 106 14.29 22.31 16.61
N ASP A 107 15.04 21.21 16.59
CA ASP A 107 15.42 20.39 17.75
C ASP A 107 14.22 19.99 18.64
N LYS A 108 13.06 19.80 17.99
CA LYS A 108 11.81 19.37 18.63
C LYS A 108 11.41 18.00 18.11
N ASN A 109 11.34 17.04 19.02
CA ASN A 109 10.95 15.69 18.67
C ASN A 109 9.43 15.60 18.42
N ASN A 110 9.03 15.60 17.15
CA ASN A 110 7.63 15.45 16.75
C ASN A 110 7.32 13.97 16.57
N LEU A 111 6.70 13.34 17.59
CA LEU A 111 6.28 11.95 17.49
C LEU A 111 5.24 11.73 16.37
N PRO A 112 5.25 10.56 15.70
CA PRO A 112 4.25 10.23 14.68
C PRO A 112 2.84 10.22 15.30
N LYS A 113 1.90 10.92 14.66
CA LYS A 113 0.51 10.99 15.12
C LYS A 113 -0.28 9.85 14.51
N VAL A 114 -0.95 9.07 15.35
CA VAL A 114 -1.78 7.92 14.90
C VAL A 114 -2.91 8.37 13.95
N ALA A 115 -3.40 9.60 14.09
CA ALA A 115 -4.40 10.18 13.19
C ALA A 115 -3.91 10.27 11.72
N ASP A 116 -2.60 10.39 11.50
CA ASP A 116 -2.01 10.46 10.17
C ASP A 116 -2.12 9.12 9.41
N MET A 117 -2.49 8.02 10.08
CA MET A 117 -2.77 6.74 9.43
C MET A 117 -4.09 6.76 8.64
N LEU A 118 -5.03 7.65 8.99
CA LEU A 118 -6.40 7.63 8.46
C LEU A 118 -6.46 7.70 6.93
N PRO A 119 -5.73 8.57 6.22
CA PRO A 119 -5.80 8.63 4.76
C PRO A 119 -5.38 7.31 4.11
N GLY A 120 -4.34 6.66 4.64
CA GLY A 120 -3.88 5.36 4.14
C GLY A 120 -4.90 4.24 4.39
N ILE A 121 -5.55 4.23 5.55
CA ILE A 121 -6.62 3.28 5.89
C ILE A 121 -7.84 3.50 4.98
N LEU A 122 -8.29 4.74 4.81
CA LEU A 122 -9.47 5.07 4.00
C LEU A 122 -9.26 4.74 2.53
N CYS A 123 -8.10 5.09 1.95
CA CYS A 123 -7.79 4.77 0.56
C CYS A 123 -7.71 3.26 0.33
N SER A 124 -7.08 2.53 1.25
CA SER A 124 -6.98 1.07 1.14
C SER A 124 -8.34 0.38 1.34
N ALA A 125 -9.19 0.89 2.25
CA ALA A 125 -10.55 0.40 2.41
C ALA A 125 -11.37 0.59 1.14
N ALA A 126 -11.32 1.78 0.54
CA ALA A 126 -12.03 2.07 -0.70
C ALA A 126 -11.61 1.12 -1.83
N GLY A 127 -10.30 0.98 -2.08
CA GLY A 127 -9.82 0.11 -3.16
C GLY A 127 -10.08 -1.36 -2.89
N LEU A 128 -9.98 -1.81 -1.63
CA LEU A 128 -10.32 -3.17 -1.26
C LEU A 128 -11.80 -3.48 -1.51
N LEU A 129 -12.70 -2.58 -1.11
CA LEU A 129 -14.14 -2.70 -1.36
C LEU A 129 -14.41 -2.80 -2.87
N THR A 130 -13.84 -1.90 -3.67
CA THR A 130 -13.96 -1.94 -5.14
C THR A 130 -13.47 -3.28 -5.70
N GLY A 131 -12.31 -3.78 -5.26
CA GLY A 131 -11.78 -5.07 -5.69
C GLY A 131 -12.68 -6.24 -5.32
N THR A 132 -13.28 -6.23 -4.13
CA THR A 132 -14.21 -7.28 -3.69
C THR A 132 -15.52 -7.30 -4.49
N ILE A 133 -16.07 -6.12 -4.81
CA ILE A 133 -17.27 -5.99 -5.63
C ILE A 133 -17.02 -6.55 -7.04
N ILE A 134 -15.89 -6.19 -7.66
CA ILE A 134 -15.50 -6.71 -8.98
C ILE A 134 -15.42 -8.25 -8.96
N ASN A 135 -14.83 -8.83 -7.91
CA ASN A 135 -14.75 -10.28 -7.77
C ASN A 135 -16.14 -10.92 -7.62
N ALA A 136 -17.00 -10.34 -6.77
CA ALA A 136 -18.35 -10.83 -6.55
C ALA A 136 -19.23 -10.81 -7.82
N ILE A 137 -19.10 -9.76 -8.64
CA ILE A 137 -19.78 -9.68 -9.94
C ILE A 137 -19.27 -10.78 -10.88
N LYS A 138 -17.95 -11.00 -10.93
CA LYS A 138 -17.34 -12.02 -11.79
C LYS A 138 -17.76 -13.44 -11.39
N THR A 139 -17.82 -13.75 -10.11
CA THR A 139 -18.26 -15.07 -9.63
C THR A 139 -19.74 -15.31 -9.86
N LYS A 140 -20.58 -14.25 -9.79
CA LYS A 140 -22.02 -14.36 -10.08
C LYS A 140 -22.32 -14.58 -11.56
N LYS A 141 -21.42 -14.18 -12.47
CA LYS A 141 -21.57 -14.35 -13.93
C LYS A 141 -21.07 -15.72 -14.44
N SER A 142 -20.36 -16.50 -13.61
CA SER A 142 -19.92 -17.86 -13.97
C SER A 142 -20.82 -18.98 -13.40
N HIS A 143 -21.93 -18.60 -12.77
CA HIS A 143 -23.04 -19.46 -12.37
C HIS A 143 -24.25 -19.12 -13.25
#